data_AF-A0A1B2EQ66-F1
#
_entry.id   AF-A0A1B2EQ66-F1
#
_cell.length_a   1.000
_cell.length_b   1.000
_cell.length_c   1.000
_cell.angle_alpha   90.00
_cell.angle_beta   90.00
_cell.angle_gamma   90.00
#
_symmetry.space_group_name_H-M   'P 1'
#
loop_
_entity.id
_entity.type
_entity.pdbx_description
1 polymer ?
#
loop_
_entity_poly.entity_id
_entity_poly.type
_entity_poly.pdbx_seq_one_letter_code
_entity_poly.pdbx_strand_id
1 'polypeptide(L)'
;MLGEGEAETNTFPQSLPAWMRSSRGRCSRPKPRDYSCLRTVLPQEHRPRRTRPGQRYRRDRWDVAEHKPETALFRAEWDLDIEERAAIADIEGRVPPILSLAFAAFQIACPAGHSVEVWQRAVDDAGRFLDRYGHEAAALGWLAADLFSADGFAWILKGAAVVNLTATAATQSDGRFFRWSDGRLCD
;
A
#
# COMPACT_ATOMS: atom_id res chain seq x y z
N MET A 1 -47.49 -33.11 20.29
CA MET A 1 -46.03 -33.02 20.13
C MET A 1 -45.76 -32.13 18.93
N LEU A 2 -45.61 -30.83 19.15
CA LEU A 2 -45.12 -29.89 18.13
C LEU A 2 -43.84 -29.32 18.73
N GLY A 3 -42.70 -29.67 18.12
CA GLY A 3 -41.39 -29.16 18.50
C GLY A 3 -41.19 -27.81 17.86
N GLU A 4 -41.02 -26.78 18.69
CA GLU A 4 -40.66 -25.44 18.25
C GLU A 4 -39.16 -25.41 17.94
N GLY A 5 -38.83 -24.98 16.73
CA GLY A 5 -37.46 -24.81 16.26
C GLY A 5 -36.84 -23.55 16.87
N GLU A 6 -35.73 -23.73 17.57
CA GLU A 6 -34.94 -22.66 18.15
C GLU A 6 -34.27 -21.83 17.05
N ALA A 7 -34.52 -20.52 17.08
CA ALA A 7 -33.84 -19.54 16.25
C ALA A 7 -32.42 -19.32 16.79
N GLU A 8 -31.43 -19.89 16.11
CA GLU A 8 -30.02 -19.60 16.37
C GLU A 8 -29.72 -18.13 16.06
N THR A 9 -29.47 -17.36 17.12
CA THR A 9 -29.05 -15.97 17.05
C THR A 9 -27.57 -15.93 16.64
N ASN A 10 -27.34 -15.59 15.38
CA ASN A 10 -26.02 -15.39 14.78
C ASN A 10 -25.31 -14.19 15.42
N THR A 11 -24.54 -14.46 16.47
CA THR A 11 -23.71 -13.48 17.19
C THR A 11 -22.40 -13.29 16.42
N PHE A 12 -22.36 -12.28 15.55
CA PHE A 12 -21.14 -11.81 14.89
C PHE A 12 -20.20 -11.11 15.90
N PRO A 13 -18.94 -11.55 16.08
CA PRO A 13 -17.99 -10.80 16.90
C PRO A 13 -17.44 -9.59 16.13
N GLN A 14 -17.67 -8.38 16.65
CA GLN A 14 -17.14 -7.10 16.14
C GLN A 14 -15.66 -6.85 16.49
N SER A 15 -14.88 -7.88 16.83
CA SER A 15 -13.48 -7.71 17.18
C SER A 15 -12.60 -7.79 15.93
N LEU A 16 -11.97 -6.66 15.57
CA LEU A 16 -10.81 -6.67 14.65
C LEU A 16 -9.77 -7.71 15.12
N PRO A 17 -9.12 -8.44 14.19
CA PRO A 17 -8.11 -9.44 14.53
C PRO A 17 -6.91 -8.81 15.24
N ALA A 18 -6.25 -9.59 16.11
CA ALA A 18 -5.23 -9.09 17.04
C ALA A 18 -4.04 -8.40 16.35
N TRP A 19 -3.71 -8.80 15.11
CA TRP A 19 -2.62 -8.20 14.33
C TRP A 19 -2.88 -6.74 13.90
N MET A 20 -4.14 -6.29 13.90
CA MET A 20 -4.52 -4.92 13.50
C MET A 20 -4.45 -3.88 14.64
N ARG A 21 -4.21 -4.30 15.90
CA ARG A 21 -4.16 -3.37 17.04
C ARG A 21 -2.82 -2.63 17.21
N SER A 22 -1.78 -3.00 16.46
CA SER A 22 -0.40 -2.55 16.71
C SER A 22 0.05 -1.31 15.92
N SER A 23 -0.69 -0.88 14.89
CA SER A 23 -0.20 0.11 13.90
C SER A 23 -0.60 1.57 14.15
N ARG A 24 -0.83 2.00 15.41
CA ARG A 24 -0.96 3.43 15.75
C ARG A 24 0.40 4.15 15.75
N GLY A 25 1.15 4.02 14.66
CA GLY A 25 2.34 4.81 14.34
C GLY A 25 1.92 6.08 13.59
N ARG A 26 2.47 7.23 13.99
CA ARG A 26 2.16 8.55 13.43
C ARG A 26 2.40 8.59 11.91
N CYS A 27 1.33 8.78 11.14
CA CYS A 27 1.42 9.22 9.74
C CYS A 27 1.88 10.69 9.71
N SER A 28 3.19 10.92 9.64
CA SER A 28 3.73 12.23 9.28
C SER A 28 3.53 12.44 7.77
N ARG A 29 2.69 13.42 7.42
CA ARG A 29 2.43 13.86 6.04
C ARG A 29 3.74 14.17 5.28
N PRO A 30 4.01 13.60 4.10
CA PRO A 30 4.92 14.21 3.15
C PRO A 30 4.23 15.43 2.52
N LYS A 31 4.90 16.59 2.54
CA LYS A 31 4.44 17.82 1.87
C LYS A 31 4.43 17.62 0.33
N PRO A 32 3.49 18.23 -0.40
CA PRO A 32 3.51 18.22 -1.86
C PRO A 32 4.76 18.94 -2.38
N ARG A 33 5.50 18.29 -3.30
CA ARG A 33 6.58 18.94 -4.05
C ARG A 33 5.99 19.68 -5.25
N ASP A 34 6.25 20.97 -5.28
CA ASP A 34 5.98 21.89 -6.38
C ASP A 34 7.02 21.63 -7.48
N TYR A 35 6.61 21.03 -8.60
CA TYR A 35 7.47 20.88 -9.78
C TYR A 35 7.22 22.04 -10.72
N SER A 36 7.81 23.19 -10.40
CA SER A 36 7.82 24.36 -11.26
C SER A 36 9.26 24.83 -11.50
N CYS A 37 9.59 25.01 -12.78
CA CYS A 37 10.76 25.69 -13.34
C CYS A 37 12.09 24.92 -13.48
N LEU A 38 12.18 24.12 -14.56
CA LEU A 38 13.42 24.00 -15.33
C LEU A 38 13.63 25.31 -16.12
N ARG A 39 14.56 26.16 -15.66
CA ARG A 39 15.11 27.24 -16.48
C ARG A 39 16.63 27.13 -16.50
N THR A 40 17.12 26.56 -17.59
CA THR A 40 18.54 26.50 -17.95
C THR A 40 19.08 27.92 -18.09
N VAL A 41 20.08 28.28 -17.28
CA VAL A 41 20.91 29.49 -17.48
C VAL A 41 22.36 29.04 -17.58
N LEU A 42 22.97 29.42 -18.70
CA LEU A 42 24.36 29.19 -19.09
C LEU A 42 25.38 29.78 -18.08
N PRO A 43 26.63 29.25 -18.05
CA PRO A 43 27.65 29.66 -17.10
C PRO A 43 28.28 31.00 -17.52
N GLN A 44 28.30 31.98 -16.60
CA GLN A 44 29.13 33.18 -16.69
C GLN A 44 30.48 32.91 -16.04
N GLU A 45 31.53 33.00 -16.85
CA GLU A 45 32.93 32.82 -16.44
C GLU A 45 33.38 33.90 -15.45
N HIS A 46 33.78 33.48 -14.25
CA HIS A 46 34.37 34.36 -13.25
C HIS A 46 35.89 34.45 -13.42
N ARG A 47 36.36 35.67 -13.73
CA ARG A 47 37.80 36.07 -13.72
C ARG A 47 38.47 35.82 -12.35
N PRO A 48 39.75 35.41 -12.31
CA PRO A 48 40.49 35.23 -11.06
C PRO A 48 40.89 36.58 -10.45
N ARG A 49 40.50 36.82 -9.19
CA ARG A 49 41.00 37.94 -8.38
C ARG A 49 42.27 37.52 -7.63
N ARG A 50 43.28 38.39 -7.71
CA ARG A 50 44.58 38.33 -7.03
C ARG A 50 44.45 38.02 -5.54
N THR A 51 45.21 37.05 -5.06
CA THR A 51 45.36 36.68 -3.65
C THR A 51 46.21 37.70 -2.90
N ARG A 52 45.77 38.09 -1.69
CA ARG A 52 46.58 38.82 -0.70
C ARG A 52 47.21 37.80 0.26
N PRO A 53 48.50 37.93 0.63
CA PRO A 53 49.13 37.07 1.61
C PRO A 53 48.77 37.54 3.02
N GLY A 54 48.42 36.61 3.91
CA GLY A 54 48.22 36.88 5.33
C GLY A 54 46.75 36.77 5.78
N GLN A 55 46.22 35.55 5.80
CA GLN A 55 45.05 35.22 6.61
C GLN A 55 45.37 33.94 7.39
N ARG A 56 45.39 34.12 8.71
CA ARG A 56 45.56 33.13 9.76
C ARG A 56 44.61 31.95 9.57
N TYR A 57 45.12 30.76 9.88
CA TYR A 57 44.41 29.53 10.24
C TYR A 57 42.87 29.69 10.33
N ARG A 58 42.18 29.49 9.20
CA ARG A 58 40.77 29.11 9.21
C ARG A 58 40.75 27.60 9.08
N ARG A 59 40.50 26.97 10.23
CA ARG A 59 39.90 25.63 10.40
C ARG A 59 39.43 25.07 9.07
N ASP A 60 40.00 23.92 8.69
CA ASP A 60 39.52 23.06 7.62
C ASP A 60 38.00 22.96 7.74
N ARG A 61 37.33 23.79 6.95
CA ARG A 61 35.91 23.77 6.76
C ARG A 61 35.72 22.54 5.92
N TRP A 62 35.26 21.48 6.56
CA TRP A 62 34.66 20.33 5.93
C TRP A 62 33.49 20.83 5.06
N ASP A 63 33.79 21.40 3.89
CA ASP A 63 32.87 21.50 2.77
C ASP A 63 32.79 20.10 2.11
N VAL A 64 32.54 19.09 2.94
CA VAL A 64 31.89 17.89 2.46
C VAL A 64 30.44 18.33 2.38
N ALA A 65 30.03 18.78 1.21
CA ALA A 65 28.62 18.90 0.89
C ALA A 65 27.98 17.59 1.36
N GLU A 66 27.21 17.68 2.44
CA GLU A 66 26.47 16.58 3.04
C GLU A 66 25.47 16.09 1.97
N HIS A 67 25.95 15.24 1.08
CA HIS A 67 25.14 14.40 0.22
C HIS A 67 24.46 13.42 1.17
N LYS A 68 23.37 13.88 1.76
CA LYS A 68 22.52 13.13 2.67
C LYS A 68 22.05 11.88 1.91
N PRO A 69 22.52 10.66 2.23
CA PRO A 69 22.10 9.44 1.55
C PRO A 69 20.69 9.01 2.02
N GLU A 70 19.80 9.98 2.22
CA GLU A 70 18.47 9.83 2.84
C GLU A 70 17.52 8.99 1.96
N THR A 71 17.89 8.72 0.71
CA THR A 71 17.05 8.03 -0.27
C THR A 71 17.31 6.53 -0.39
N ALA A 72 18.54 6.06 -0.12
CA ALA A 72 18.88 4.64 -0.28
C ALA A 72 18.53 3.83 0.98
N LEU A 73 18.86 4.35 2.16
CA LEU A 73 18.55 3.70 3.44
C LEU A 73 17.04 3.65 3.69
N PHE A 74 16.31 4.72 3.35
CA PHE A 74 14.85 4.77 3.51
C PHE A 74 14.11 3.78 2.60
N ARG A 75 14.61 3.54 1.38
CA ARG A 75 14.04 2.52 0.48
C ARG A 75 14.29 1.12 0.99
N ALA A 76 15.51 0.84 1.49
CA ALA A 76 15.83 -0.47 2.04
C ALA A 76 14.97 -0.80 3.29
N GLU A 77 14.73 0.17 4.17
CA GLU A 77 13.83 0.01 5.32
C GLU A 77 12.38 -0.29 4.85
N TRP A 78 11.90 0.44 3.85
CA TRP A 78 10.58 0.22 3.27
C TRP A 78 10.43 -1.17 2.63
N ASP A 79 11.44 -1.63 1.90
CA ASP A 79 11.42 -2.94 1.26
C ASP A 79 11.42 -4.07 2.31
N LEU A 80 12.17 -3.91 3.40
CA LEU A 80 12.15 -4.84 4.53
C LEU A 80 10.76 -4.88 5.22
N ASP A 81 10.13 -3.72 5.41
CA ASP A 81 8.77 -3.64 5.97
C ASP A 81 7.73 -4.35 5.08
N ILE A 82 7.89 -4.25 3.75
CA ILE A 82 7.04 -4.99 2.80
C ILE A 82 7.26 -6.49 2.94
N GLU A 83 8.51 -6.94 2.92
CA GLU A 83 8.85 -8.36 2.96
C GLU A 83 8.40 -9.02 4.26
N GLU A 84 8.63 -8.37 5.41
CA GLU A 84 8.17 -8.86 6.71
C GLU A 84 6.64 -9.01 6.73
N ARG A 85 5.91 -7.99 6.27
CA ARG A 85 4.44 -8.04 6.21
C ARG A 85 3.93 -9.06 5.20
N ALA A 86 4.62 -9.25 4.08
CA ALA A 86 4.27 -10.26 3.10
C ALA A 86 4.43 -11.67 3.67
N ALA A 87 5.49 -11.91 4.44
CA ALA A 87 5.71 -13.16 5.15
C ALA A 87 4.63 -13.41 6.21
N ILE A 88 4.23 -12.39 6.97
CA ILE A 88 3.10 -12.49 7.92
C ILE A 88 1.79 -12.81 7.18
N ALA A 89 1.50 -12.11 6.08
CA ALA A 89 0.31 -12.34 5.28
C ALA A 89 0.26 -13.77 4.70
N ASP A 90 1.38 -14.28 4.20
CA ASP A 90 1.50 -15.65 3.68
C ASP A 90 1.38 -16.69 4.81
N ILE A 91 2.19 -16.59 5.85
CA ILE A 91 2.31 -17.64 6.88
C ILE A 91 1.12 -17.60 7.85
N GLU A 92 0.80 -16.43 8.40
CA GLU A 92 -0.25 -16.28 9.42
C GLU A 92 -1.62 -16.08 8.77
N GLY A 93 -1.68 -15.22 7.74
CA GLY A 93 -2.92 -14.90 7.02
C GLY A 93 -3.32 -15.93 5.98
N ARG A 94 -2.43 -16.88 5.62
CA ARG A 94 -2.63 -17.83 4.51
C ARG A 94 -3.01 -17.15 3.19
N VAL A 95 -2.55 -15.92 3.01
CA VAL A 95 -2.74 -15.17 1.76
C VAL A 95 -1.90 -15.85 0.69
N PRO A 96 -2.47 -16.21 -0.49
CA PRO A 96 -1.69 -16.82 -1.55
C PRO A 96 -0.45 -15.99 -1.91
N PRO A 97 0.71 -16.62 -2.18
CA PRO A 97 1.96 -15.90 -2.45
C PRO A 97 1.87 -14.88 -3.60
N ILE A 98 1.04 -15.13 -4.61
CA ILE A 98 0.80 -14.20 -5.72
C ILE A 98 0.12 -12.88 -5.28
N LEU A 99 -0.52 -12.87 -4.11
CA LEU A 99 -1.24 -11.72 -3.56
C LEU A 99 -0.57 -11.13 -2.31
N SER A 100 0.25 -11.90 -1.58
CA SER A 100 0.79 -11.51 -0.27
C SER A 100 1.66 -10.25 -0.32
N LEU A 101 2.57 -10.15 -1.30
CA LEU A 101 3.44 -8.98 -1.47
C LEU A 101 2.64 -7.70 -1.76
N ALA A 102 1.65 -7.80 -2.66
CA ALA A 102 0.83 -6.66 -3.02
C ALA A 102 -0.09 -6.24 -1.87
N PHE A 103 -0.63 -7.19 -1.11
CA PHE A 103 -1.40 -6.90 0.08
C PHE A 103 -0.55 -6.25 1.18
N ALA A 104 0.71 -6.69 1.35
CA ALA A 104 1.65 -6.06 2.26
C ALA A 104 1.91 -4.59 1.87
N ALA A 105 2.21 -4.33 0.59
CA ALA A 105 2.41 -2.98 0.07
C ALA A 105 1.16 -2.10 0.27
N PHE A 106 -0.04 -2.66 0.04
CA PHE A 106 -1.31 -1.98 0.22
C PHE A 106 -1.55 -1.51 1.67
N GLN A 107 -0.95 -2.17 2.66
CA GLN A 107 -1.07 -1.85 4.09
C GLN A 107 -0.08 -0.80 4.59
N ILE A 108 0.96 -0.44 3.83
CA ILE A 108 2.04 0.42 4.36
C ILE A 108 1.69 1.90 4.26
N ALA A 109 1.10 2.34 3.14
CA ALA A 109 0.72 3.74 2.98
C ALA A 109 -0.58 3.93 2.21
N CYS A 110 -1.36 4.91 2.68
CA CYS A 110 -2.52 5.42 1.98
C CYS A 110 -2.10 6.00 0.63
N PRO A 111 -2.64 5.50 -0.50
CA PRO A 111 -2.40 6.08 -1.80
C PRO A 111 -2.90 7.53 -1.88
N ALA A 112 -2.24 8.32 -2.73
CA ALA A 112 -2.67 9.69 -3.00
C ALA A 112 -4.10 9.71 -3.57
N GLY A 113 -4.90 10.70 -3.17
CA GLY A 113 -6.28 10.86 -3.63
C GLY A 113 -7.34 10.13 -2.79
N HIS A 114 -6.93 9.29 -1.84
CA HIS A 114 -7.83 8.65 -0.88
C HIS A 114 -7.67 9.27 0.52
N SER A 115 -8.75 9.29 1.30
CA SER A 115 -8.65 9.62 2.73
C SER A 115 -8.12 8.40 3.50
N VAL A 116 -7.49 8.66 4.65
CA VAL A 116 -6.95 7.59 5.50
C VAL A 116 -8.07 6.64 5.95
N GLU A 117 -9.25 7.16 6.24
CA GLU A 117 -10.41 6.38 6.68
C GLU A 117 -10.93 5.46 5.57
N VAL A 118 -10.96 5.96 4.33
CA VAL A 118 -11.36 5.16 3.16
C VAL A 118 -10.34 4.06 2.88
N TRP A 119 -9.04 4.39 2.97
CA TRP A 119 -7.96 3.41 2.82
C TRP A 119 -7.96 2.32 3.89
N GLN A 120 -8.10 2.70 5.17
CA GLN A 120 -8.19 1.72 6.26
C GLN A 120 -9.37 0.77 6.05
N ARG A 121 -10.53 1.28 5.63
CA ARG A 121 -11.67 0.42 5.29
C ARG A 121 -11.35 -0.53 4.13
N ALA A 122 -10.68 -0.05 3.09
CA ALA A 122 -10.29 -0.89 1.96
C ALA A 122 -9.28 -1.97 2.37
N VAL A 123 -8.35 -1.67 3.28
CA VAL A 123 -7.43 -2.66 3.87
C VAL A 123 -8.18 -3.72 4.67
N ASP A 124 -9.12 -3.31 5.54
CA ASP A 124 -9.96 -4.23 6.33
C ASP A 124 -10.79 -5.14 5.44
N ASP A 125 -11.43 -4.56 4.42
CA ASP A 125 -12.26 -5.28 3.45
C ASP A 125 -11.42 -6.25 2.61
N ALA A 126 -10.23 -5.84 2.18
CA ALA A 126 -9.28 -6.71 1.48
C ALA A 126 -8.84 -7.90 2.34
N GLY A 127 -8.52 -7.68 3.63
CA GLY A 127 -8.17 -8.75 4.55
C GLY A 127 -9.29 -9.79 4.65
N ARG A 128 -10.54 -9.35 4.86
CA ARG A 128 -11.71 -10.24 4.92
C ARG A 128 -11.96 -11.00 3.62
N PHE A 129 -11.72 -10.35 2.48
CA PHE A 129 -11.80 -10.99 1.18
C PHE A 129 -10.75 -12.09 1.05
N LEU A 130 -9.48 -11.80 1.37
CA LEU A 130 -8.39 -12.76 1.27
C LEU A 130 -8.58 -13.96 2.22
N ASP A 131 -9.04 -13.72 3.45
CA ASP A 131 -9.32 -14.78 4.42
C ASP A 131 -10.34 -15.80 3.89
N ARG A 132 -11.33 -15.34 3.13
CA ARG A 132 -12.44 -16.20 2.66
C ARG A 132 -12.23 -16.73 1.25
N TYR A 133 -11.68 -15.90 0.37
CA TYR A 133 -11.65 -16.13 -1.08
C TYR A 133 -10.24 -16.07 -1.66
N GLY A 134 -9.20 -15.78 -0.89
CA GLY A 134 -7.85 -15.56 -1.43
C GLY A 134 -7.38 -16.71 -2.31
N HIS A 135 -7.45 -17.94 -1.81
CA HIS A 135 -7.08 -19.14 -2.58
C HIS A 135 -7.97 -19.38 -3.81
N GLU A 136 -9.27 -19.16 -3.68
CA GLU A 136 -10.21 -19.31 -4.80
C GLU A 136 -9.94 -18.26 -5.89
N ALA A 137 -9.72 -17.00 -5.50
CA ALA A 137 -9.36 -15.91 -6.40
C ALA A 137 -8.06 -16.22 -7.15
N ALA A 138 -7.03 -16.70 -6.44
CA ALA A 138 -5.77 -17.10 -7.06
C ALA A 138 -5.97 -18.27 -8.05
N ALA A 139 -6.77 -19.28 -7.69
CA ALA A 139 -7.09 -20.41 -8.58
C ALA A 139 -7.90 -19.98 -9.82
N LEU A 140 -8.73 -18.95 -9.67
CA LEU A 140 -9.49 -18.32 -10.74
C LEU A 140 -8.65 -17.35 -11.60
N GLY A 141 -7.39 -17.13 -11.24
CA GLY A 141 -6.43 -16.30 -11.98
C GLY A 141 -6.53 -14.81 -11.69
N TRP A 142 -7.09 -14.42 -10.54
CA TRP A 142 -7.08 -13.02 -10.09
C TRP A 142 -5.66 -12.61 -9.73
N LEU A 143 -5.27 -11.43 -10.19
CA LEU A 143 -3.98 -10.83 -9.96
C LEU A 143 -4.06 -9.74 -8.89
N ALA A 144 -2.89 -9.38 -8.36
CA ALA A 144 -2.75 -8.25 -7.45
C ALA A 144 -3.35 -6.95 -8.01
N ALA A 145 -3.22 -6.72 -9.32
CA ALA A 145 -3.77 -5.53 -9.99
C ALA A 145 -5.31 -5.48 -9.93
N ASP A 146 -5.99 -6.62 -9.97
CA ASP A 146 -7.45 -6.69 -9.91
C ASP A 146 -7.99 -6.31 -8.54
N LEU A 147 -7.19 -6.53 -7.49
CA LEU A 147 -7.56 -6.26 -6.10
C LEU A 147 -7.09 -4.88 -5.62
N PHE A 148 -5.83 -4.52 -5.88
CA PHE A 148 -5.13 -3.45 -5.17
C PHE A 148 -4.73 -2.25 -6.05
N SER A 149 -5.10 -2.23 -7.32
CA SER A 149 -4.99 -1.02 -8.15
C SER A 149 -5.85 0.13 -7.60
N ALA A 150 -5.68 1.34 -8.13
CA ALA A 150 -6.40 2.52 -7.66
C ALA A 150 -7.94 2.39 -7.78
N ASP A 151 -8.40 1.57 -8.73
CA ASP A 151 -9.79 1.22 -9.00
C ASP A 151 -10.09 -0.28 -8.76
N GLY A 152 -9.14 -0.98 -8.12
CA GLY A 152 -9.22 -2.40 -7.82
C GLY A 152 -10.35 -2.75 -6.85
N PHE A 153 -10.66 -4.04 -6.79
CA PHE A 153 -11.81 -4.56 -6.07
C PHE A 153 -11.85 -4.20 -4.58
N ALA A 154 -10.70 -4.07 -3.92
CA ALA A 154 -10.62 -3.71 -2.50
C ALA A 154 -11.34 -2.39 -2.17
N TRP A 155 -11.30 -1.42 -3.09
CA TRP A 155 -11.96 -0.12 -2.93
C TRP A 155 -13.48 -0.16 -3.12
N ILE A 156 -13.96 -1.21 -3.79
CA ILE A 156 -15.37 -1.37 -4.16
C ILE A 156 -16.11 -2.17 -3.07
N LEU A 157 -15.41 -2.96 -2.26
CA LEU A 157 -16.01 -3.73 -1.15
C LEU A 157 -16.89 -2.86 -0.25
N LYS A 158 -16.34 -1.80 0.34
CA LYS A 158 -17.08 -0.83 1.18
C LYS A 158 -17.97 -1.52 2.23
N GLY A 159 -17.48 -2.61 2.81
CA GLY A 159 -18.18 -3.44 3.79
C GLY A 159 -19.19 -4.45 3.24
N ALA A 160 -19.42 -4.52 1.93
CA ALA A 160 -20.29 -5.52 1.34
C ALA A 160 -19.58 -6.88 1.22
N ALA A 161 -20.30 -7.96 1.52
CA ALA A 161 -19.76 -9.31 1.39
C ALA A 161 -19.73 -9.75 -0.08
N VAL A 162 -18.75 -10.56 -0.47
CA VAL A 162 -18.77 -11.24 -1.77
C VAL A 162 -19.73 -12.43 -1.69
N VAL A 163 -20.61 -12.55 -2.69
CA VAL A 163 -21.59 -13.65 -2.78
C VAL A 163 -21.35 -14.56 -3.98
N ASN A 164 -20.61 -14.09 -4.98
CA ASN A 164 -20.20 -14.88 -6.13
C ASN A 164 -18.83 -14.37 -6.60
N LEU A 165 -17.92 -15.30 -6.87
CA LEU A 165 -16.60 -15.02 -7.42
C LEU A 165 -16.40 -15.90 -8.67
N THR A 166 -15.96 -15.28 -9.75
CA THR A 166 -15.70 -15.94 -11.04
C THR A 166 -14.31 -15.54 -11.54
N ALA A 167 -13.83 -16.14 -12.62
CA ALA A 167 -12.54 -15.80 -13.21
C ALA A 167 -12.39 -14.30 -13.58
N THR A 168 -13.49 -13.62 -13.89
CA THR A 168 -13.45 -12.24 -14.41
C THR A 168 -14.26 -11.23 -13.61
N ALA A 169 -15.01 -11.69 -12.59
CA ALA A 169 -15.95 -10.83 -11.88
C ALA A 169 -16.26 -11.32 -10.46
N ALA A 170 -16.65 -10.38 -9.61
CA ALA A 170 -17.18 -10.63 -8.29
C ALA A 170 -18.51 -9.90 -8.09
N THR A 171 -19.48 -10.56 -7.48
CA THR A 171 -20.76 -9.96 -7.10
C THR A 171 -20.82 -9.78 -5.59
N GLN A 172 -21.33 -8.63 -5.16
CA GLN A 172 -21.45 -8.23 -3.76
C GLN A 172 -22.89 -8.40 -3.26
N SER A 173 -23.05 -8.53 -1.95
CA SER A 173 -24.34 -8.73 -1.28
C SER A 173 -25.34 -7.58 -1.48
N ASP A 174 -24.87 -6.39 -1.85
CA ASP A 174 -25.70 -5.23 -2.14
C ASP A 174 -26.04 -5.05 -3.63
N GLY A 175 -25.74 -6.08 -4.45
CA GLY A 175 -26.04 -6.11 -5.88
C GLY A 175 -25.02 -5.41 -6.77
N ARG A 176 -24.00 -4.76 -6.20
CA ARG A 176 -22.86 -4.25 -6.98
C ARG A 176 -22.04 -5.44 -7.49
N PHE A 177 -21.46 -5.28 -8.67
CA PHE A 177 -20.51 -6.25 -9.21
C PHE A 177 -19.27 -5.52 -9.73
N PHE A 178 -18.13 -6.18 -9.57
CA PHE A 178 -16.86 -5.77 -10.13
C PHE A 178 -16.52 -6.72 -11.26
N ARG A 179 -16.06 -6.17 -12.38
CA ARG A 179 -15.53 -6.93 -13.49
C ARG A 179 -14.20 -6.31 -13.86
N TRP A 180 -13.13 -7.10 -13.79
CA TRP A 180 -11.86 -6.67 -14.35
C TRP A 180 -11.85 -7.06 -15.83
N SER A 181 -11.35 -6.17 -16.68
CA SER A 181 -11.21 -6.46 -18.10
C SER A 181 -9.87 -7.16 -18.27
N ASP A 182 -9.93 -8.38 -18.79
CA ASP A 182 -8.75 -9.17 -19.09
C ASP A 182 -7.91 -8.43 -20.13
N GLY A 183 -6.91 -7.69 -19.65
CA GLY A 183 -5.83 -7.16 -20.47
C GLY A 183 -4.77 -8.23 -20.75
N ARG A 184 -5.13 -9.52 -20.73
CA ARG A 184 -4.28 -10.59 -21.26
C ARG A 184 -3.93 -10.24 -22.69
N LEU A 185 -2.73 -9.68 -22.86
CA LEU A 185 -1.90 -10.00 -24.00
C LEU A 185 -1.80 -11.52 -23.97
N CYS A 186 -2.58 -12.16 -24.84
CA CYS A 186 -2.29 -13.51 -25.26
C CYS A 186 -0.81 -13.53 -25.67
N ASP A 187 0.00 -14.40 -25.06
CA ASP A 187 1.23 -14.85 -25.73
C ASP A 187 0.89 -15.48 -27.08
#